data_AF-A0A2H3B5T9-F1
#
_entry.id   AF-A0A2H3B5T9-F1
#
_cell.length_a   1.000
_cell.length_b   1.000
_cell.length_c   1.000
_cell.angle_alpha   90.00
_cell.angle_beta   90.00
_cell.angle_gamma   90.00
#
_symmetry.space_group_name_H-M   'P 1'
#
loop_
_entity.id
_entity.type
_entity.pdbx_description
1 polymer ?
#
loop_
_entity_poly.entity_id
_entity_poly.type
_entity_poly.pdbx_seq_one_letter_code
_entity_poly.pdbx_strand_id
1 'polypeptide(L)'
;MSESSQTMDAFIEKMSPADRREHDQVMGLADALEGHIKILQFITEQKIAEVEIGMAKDYQQKEYRLRRQAADLENSKASMRETFGEKSKEYELLLLEEKLVSYQ
;
A
#
# COMPACT_ATOMS: atom_id res chain seq x y z
N MET A 1 11.51 -33.02 20.94
CA MET A 1 11.72 -31.99 21.97
C MET A 1 13.22 -31.74 22.07
N SER A 2 13.67 -30.48 22.13
CA SER A 2 15.10 -30.14 22.17
C SER A 2 15.67 -30.36 23.58
N GLU A 3 16.97 -30.69 23.69
CA GLU A 3 17.67 -30.86 24.97
C GLU A 3 17.52 -29.64 25.88
N SER A 4 17.49 -28.44 25.30
CA SER A 4 17.28 -27.16 26.01
C SER A 4 15.92 -27.09 26.73
N SER A 5 14.87 -27.69 26.17
CA SER A 5 13.53 -27.69 26.80
C SER A 5 13.54 -28.63 28.01
N GLN A 6 14.17 -29.80 27.86
CA GLN A 6 14.28 -30.80 28.93
C GLN A 6 15.11 -30.30 30.12
N THR A 7 16.16 -29.52 29.87
CA THR A 7 16.97 -28.90 30.94
C THR A 7 16.21 -27.82 31.71
N MET A 8 15.31 -27.09 31.05
CA MET A 8 14.54 -26.03 31.69
C MET A 8 13.42 -26.59 32.56
N ASP A 9 12.74 -27.64 32.08
CA ASP A 9 11.71 -28.35 32.85
C ASP A 9 12.30 -28.94 34.15
N ALA A 10 13.48 -29.57 34.07
CA ALA A 10 14.18 -30.10 35.24
C ALA A 10 14.66 -29.01 36.22
N PHE A 11 14.89 -27.78 35.74
CA PHE A 11 15.26 -26.64 36.57
C PHE A 11 14.03 -26.07 37.31
N ILE A 12 12.90 -25.94 36.60
CA ILE A 12 11.61 -25.50 37.17
C ILE A 12 11.11 -26.49 38.24
N GLU A 13 11.33 -27.80 38.04
CA GLU A 13 10.97 -28.82 39.02
C GLU A 13 11.72 -28.68 40.36
N LYS A 14 12.93 -28.13 40.34
CA LYS A 14 13.77 -27.90 41.53
C LYS A 14 13.59 -26.53 42.19
N MET A 15 12.81 -25.63 41.59
CA MET A 15 12.53 -24.30 42.16
C MET A 15 11.73 -24.37 43.46
N SER A 16 11.89 -23.34 44.30
CA SER A 16 11.00 -23.15 45.43
C SER A 16 9.57 -22.81 44.96
N PRO A 17 8.54 -23.04 45.79
CA PRO A 17 7.16 -22.68 45.43
C PRO A 17 6.92 -21.17 45.23
N ALA A 18 7.79 -20.31 45.76
CA ALA A 18 7.73 -18.88 45.52
C ALA A 18 8.26 -18.54 44.12
N ASP A 19 9.46 -19.05 43.79
CA ASP A 19 10.12 -18.79 42.50
C ASP A 19 9.32 -19.38 41.33
N ARG A 20 8.70 -20.56 41.52
CA ARG A 20 7.84 -21.16 40.49
C ARG A 20 6.62 -20.29 40.19
N ARG A 21 6.00 -19.67 41.22
CA ARG A 21 4.87 -18.76 41.02
C ARG A 21 5.28 -17.48 40.29
N GLU A 22 6.46 -16.96 40.59
CA GLU A 22 7.01 -15.80 39.88
C GLU A 22 7.31 -16.14 38.41
N HIS A 23 7.94 -17.28 38.16
CA HIS A 23 8.17 -17.80 36.80
C HIS A 23 6.86 -17.90 36.01
N ASP A 24 5.84 -18.55 36.58
CA ASP A 24 4.53 -18.72 35.90
C ASP A 24 3.85 -17.38 35.62
N GLN A 25 3.99 -16.39 36.52
CA GLN A 25 3.49 -15.03 36.28
C GLN A 25 4.22 -14.34 35.13
N VAL A 26 5.55 -14.44 35.08
CA VAL A 26 6.37 -13.86 34.00
C VAL A 26 6.02 -14.51 32.66
N MET A 27 5.86 -15.82 32.62
CA MET A 27 5.45 -16.54 31.41
C MET A 27 4.05 -16.13 30.94
N GLY A 28 3.08 -16.01 31.87
CA GLY A 28 1.75 -15.52 31.53
C GLY A 28 1.74 -14.08 31.00
N LEU A 29 2.60 -13.20 31.53
CA LEU A 29 2.78 -11.85 31.00
C LEU A 29 3.45 -11.86 29.62
N ALA A 30 4.43 -12.74 29.40
CA ALA A 30 5.10 -12.89 28.12
C ALA A 30 4.13 -13.35 27.02
N ASP A 31 3.29 -14.34 27.31
CA ASP A 31 2.25 -14.83 26.39
C ASP A 31 1.22 -13.73 26.07
N ALA A 32 0.81 -12.95 27.08
CA ALA A 32 -0.11 -11.82 26.89
C ALA A 32 0.52 -10.71 26.02
N LEU A 33 1.80 -10.40 26.25
CA LEU A 33 2.57 -9.45 25.43
C LEU A 33 2.70 -9.93 23.99
N GLU A 34 3.01 -11.21 23.77
CA GLU A 34 3.06 -11.80 22.43
C GLU A 34 1.70 -11.68 21.72
N GLY A 35 0.60 -11.96 22.43
CA GLY A 35 -0.76 -11.77 21.94
C GLY A 35 -1.03 -10.32 21.51
N HIS A 36 -0.65 -9.34 22.34
CA HIS A 36 -0.80 -7.92 22.01
C HIS A 36 0.04 -7.50 20.81
N ILE A 37 1.28 -7.98 20.70
CA ILE A 37 2.16 -7.70 19.55
C ILE A 37 1.51 -8.20 18.25
N LYS A 38 0.96 -9.41 18.23
CA LYS A 38 0.26 -9.96 17.06
C LYS A 38 -0.94 -9.12 16.65
N ILE A 39 -1.72 -8.64 17.61
CA ILE A 39 -2.87 -7.75 17.35
C ILE A 39 -2.39 -6.41 16.76
N LEU A 40 -1.33 -5.82 17.31
CA LEU A 40 -0.77 -4.56 16.81
C LEU A 40 -0.20 -4.71 15.40
N GLN A 41 0.47 -5.84 15.11
CA GLN A 41 0.96 -6.16 13.77
C GLN A 41 -0.19 -6.23 12.76
N PHE A 42 -1.26 -6.98 13.10
CA PHE A 42 -2.45 -7.08 12.26
C PHE A 42 -3.10 -5.71 11.97
N ILE A 43 -3.27 -4.88 13.01
CA ILE A 43 -3.84 -3.52 12.84
C ILE A 43 -2.94 -2.66 11.95
N THR A 44 -1.62 -2.78 12.09
CA THR A 44 -0.65 -2.04 11.26
C THR A 44 -0.75 -2.45 9.80
N GLU A 45 -0.79 -3.75 9.52
CA GLU A 45 -0.94 -4.29 8.17
C GLU A 45 -2.25 -3.83 7.52
N GLN A 46 -3.35 -3.84 8.27
CA GLN A 46 -4.64 -3.33 7.77
C GLN A 46 -4.55 -1.86 7.36
N LYS A 47 -3.94 -1.00 8.20
CA LYS A 47 -3.80 0.43 7.88
C LYS A 47 -2.92 0.67 6.65
N ILE A 48 -1.86 -0.12 6.48
CA ILE A 48 -1.01 -0.03 5.28
C ILE A 48 -1.83 -0.39 4.04
N ALA A 49 -2.57 -1.50 4.09
CA ALA A 49 -3.43 -1.92 2.98
C ALA A 49 -4.52 -0.88 2.64
N GLU A 50 -5.12 -0.23 3.65
CA GLU A 50 -6.09 0.85 3.44
C GLU A 50 -5.48 2.04 2.68
N VAL A 51 -4.26 2.45 3.05
CA VAL A 51 -3.54 3.53 2.37
C VAL A 51 -3.19 3.15 0.93
N GLU A 52 -2.69 1.94 0.71
CA GLU A 52 -2.39 1.42 -0.63
C GLU A 52 -3.63 1.37 -1.53
N ILE A 53 -4.77 0.91 -1.00
CA ILE A 53 -6.04 0.91 -1.72
C ILE A 53 -6.49 2.34 -2.05
N GLY A 54 -6.34 3.28 -1.12
CA GLY A 54 -6.63 4.70 -1.34
C GLY A 54 -5.80 5.27 -2.50
N MET A 55 -4.49 5.08 -2.46
CA MET A 55 -3.59 5.51 -3.52
C MET A 55 -3.94 4.86 -4.86
N ALA A 56 -4.20 3.56 -4.89
CA ALA A 56 -4.57 2.84 -6.12
C ALA A 56 -5.86 3.40 -6.76
N LYS A 57 -6.87 3.73 -5.95
CA LYS A 57 -8.11 4.37 -6.43
C LYS A 57 -7.83 5.75 -7.01
N ASP A 58 -6.99 6.55 -6.37
CA ASP A 58 -6.62 7.87 -6.88
C ASP A 58 -5.87 7.78 -8.22
N TYR A 59 -4.95 6.83 -8.35
CA TYR A 59 -4.26 6.55 -9.61
C TYR A 59 -5.23 6.13 -10.71
N GLN A 60 -6.18 5.22 -10.44
CA GLN A 60 -7.20 4.81 -11.40
C GLN A 60 -8.06 5.99 -11.87
N GLN A 61 -8.47 6.87 -10.95
CA GLN A 61 -9.24 8.07 -11.29
C GLN A 61 -8.43 9.07 -12.12
N LYS A 62 -7.13 9.23 -11.82
CA LYS A 62 -6.23 10.07 -12.61
C LYS A 62 -6.03 9.49 -14.02
N GLU A 63 -5.79 8.19 -14.12
CA GLU A 63 -5.65 7.48 -15.39
C GLU A 63 -6.92 7.61 -16.25
N TYR A 64 -8.10 7.40 -15.65
CA TYR A 64 -9.37 7.57 -16.35
C TYR A 64 -9.54 8.99 -16.91
N ARG A 65 -9.23 10.01 -16.12
CA ARG A 65 -9.27 11.42 -16.56
C ARG A 65 -8.30 11.68 -17.72
N LEU A 66 -7.08 11.18 -17.64
CA LEU A 66 -6.08 11.33 -18.71
C LEU A 66 -6.52 10.63 -19.99
N ARG A 67 -7.06 9.40 -19.90
CA ARG A 67 -7.60 8.67 -21.07
C ARG A 67 -8.75 9.43 -21.73
N ARG A 68 -9.64 10.02 -20.93
CA ARG A 68 -10.73 10.86 -21.45
C ARG A 68 -10.21 12.11 -22.14
N GLN A 69 -9.27 12.83 -21.52
CA GLN A 69 -8.64 14.01 -22.12
C GLN A 69 -7.92 13.68 -23.43
N ALA A 70 -7.22 12.55 -23.48
CA ALA A 70 -6.57 12.08 -24.71
C ALA A 70 -7.60 11.79 -25.82
N ALA A 71 -8.73 11.16 -25.49
CA ALA A 71 -9.81 10.91 -26.45
C ALA A 71 -10.46 12.21 -26.95
N ASP A 72 -10.71 13.17 -26.06
CA ASP A 72 -11.26 14.48 -26.43
C ASP A 72 -10.29 15.25 -27.35
N LEU A 73 -8.99 15.14 -27.11
CA LEU A 73 -7.95 15.79 -27.91
C LEU A 73 -7.78 15.14 -29.29
N GLU A 74 -7.89 13.82 -29.41
CA GLU A 74 -7.97 13.11 -30.71
C GLU A 74 -9.21 13.52 -31.51
N ASN A 75 -10.38 13.61 -30.86
CA ASN A 75 -11.60 14.09 -31.52
C ASN A 75 -11.42 15.54 -32.03
N SER A 76 -10.80 16.42 -31.24
CA SER A 76 -10.50 17.79 -31.65
C SER A 76 -9.55 17.85 -32.85
N LYS A 77 -8.51 17.01 -32.88
CA LYS A 77 -7.62 16.89 -34.05
C LYS A 77 -8.38 16.47 -35.30
N ALA A 78 -9.26 15.47 -35.19
CA ALA A 78 -10.06 15.01 -36.31
C ALA A 78 -10.92 16.17 -36.87
N SER A 79 -11.68 16.87 -36.01
CA SER A 79 -12.51 18.00 -36.42
C SER A 79 -11.71 19.18 -37.00
N MET A 80 -10.55 19.50 -36.41
CA MET A 80 -9.67 20.57 -36.90
C MET A 80 -9.05 20.23 -38.26
N ARG A 81 -8.65 18.96 -38.46
CA ARG A 81 -8.18 18.46 -39.75
C ARG A 81 -9.27 18.52 -40.82
N GLU A 82 -10.50 18.15 -40.49
CA GLU A 82 -11.64 18.24 -41.42
C GLU A 82 -12.01 19.68 -41.78
N THR A 83 -11.98 20.59 -40.80
CA THR A 83 -12.43 21.97 -40.97
C THR A 83 -11.39 22.86 -41.65
N PHE A 84 -10.13 22.77 -41.22
CA PHE A 84 -9.07 23.68 -41.65
C PHE A 84 -8.04 23.00 -42.57
N GLY A 85 -8.02 21.67 -42.60
CA GLY A 85 -7.01 20.90 -43.32
C GLY A 85 -5.75 20.69 -42.50
N GLU A 86 -5.02 19.61 -42.80
CA GLU A 86 -3.83 19.17 -42.07
C GLU A 86 -2.64 20.14 -42.15
N LYS A 87 -2.63 21.05 -43.14
CA LYS A 87 -1.57 22.06 -43.32
C LYS A 87 -1.97 23.45 -42.83
N SER A 88 -3.08 23.56 -42.10
CA SER A 88 -3.52 24.83 -41.51
C SER A 88 -2.66 25.21 -40.31
N LYS A 89 -2.52 26.52 -40.09
CA LYS A 89 -1.84 27.04 -38.90
C LYS A 89 -2.59 26.66 -37.62
N GLU A 90 -3.92 26.59 -37.71
CA GLU A 90 -4.83 26.18 -36.66
C GLU A 90 -4.56 24.73 -36.22
N TYR A 91 -4.38 23.82 -37.18
CA TYR A 91 -4.01 22.43 -36.89
C TYR A 91 -2.58 22.30 -36.34
N GLU A 92 -1.63 23.07 -36.88
CA GLU A 92 -0.25 23.11 -36.35
C GLU A 92 -0.20 23.64 -34.91
N LEU A 93 -1.00 24.66 -34.57
CA LEU A 93 -1.11 25.19 -33.22
C LEU A 93 -1.66 24.14 -32.25
N LEU A 94 -2.70 23.38 -32.64
CA LEU A 94 -3.24 22.30 -31.82
C LEU A 94 -2.19 21.21 -31.52
N LEU A 95 -1.37 20.83 -32.51
CA LEU A 95 -0.29 19.86 -32.31
C LEU A 95 0.83 20.39 -31.40
N LEU A 96 1.07 21.71 -31.41
CA LEU A 96 2.01 22.35 -30.48
C LEU A 96 1.46 22.37 -29.05
N GLU A 97 0.18 22.67 -28.87
CA GLU A 97 -0.50 22.60 -27.57
C GLU A 97 -0.46 21.18 -26.99
N GLU A 98 -0.71 20.16 -27.81
CA GLU A 98 -0.57 18.75 -27.41
C GLU A 98 0.86 18.43 -26.91
N LYS A 99 1.88 18.89 -27.64
CA LYS A 99 3.27 18.70 -27.22
C LYS A 99 3.55 19.39 -25.89
N LEU A 100 3.04 20.59 -25.66
CA LEU A 100 3.25 21.31 -24.40
C LEU A 100 2.58 20.63 -23.21
N VAL A 101 1.39 20.05 -23.41
CA VAL A 101 0.65 19.33 -22.37
C VAL A 101 1.29 17.99 -22.02
N SER A 102 2.00 17.34 -22.96
CA SER A 102 2.67 16.06 -22.74
C SER A 102 4.02 16.14 -22.02
N TYR A 103 4.54 17.34 -21.73
CA TYR A 103 5.77 17.57 -20.95
C TYR A 103 5.54 18.06 -19.50
N GLN A 104 4.28 18.13 -19.04
CA GLN A 104 3.91 18.48 -17.65
C GLN A 104 3.68 17.24 -16.78
#